data_AF-A0A7D8UFQ5-F1
#
_entry.id   AF-A0A7D8UFQ5-F1
#
_cell.length_a   1.000
_cell.length_b   1.000
_cell.length_c   1.000
_cell.angle_alpha   90.00
_cell.angle_beta   90.00
_cell.angle_gamma   90.00
#
_symmetry.space_group_name_H-M   'P 1'
#
loop_
_entity.id
_entity.type
_entity.pdbx_description
1 polymer ?
#
loop_
_entity_poly.entity_id
_entity_poly.type
_entity_poly.pdbx_seq_one_letter_code
_entity_poly.pdbx_strand_id
1 'polypeptide(L)'
;MIRAVIACLLTVSLLGCGGSSVPYTDNSQDAEALARNVKELIVNAVADARKSKEPQDHIANVASATAPKPGKPTGSYEGIYAQIHTASEQLVEACERAGGPTSDLKQKLDELLKLADGLPGDFQPLVEPAS
;
A
#
# COMPACT_ATOMS: atom_id res chain seq x y z
N MET A 1 -1.00 -71.52 -6.54
CA MET A 1 0.38 -71.08 -6.85
C MET A 1 0.58 -71.21 -8.36
N ILE A 2 0.25 -70.15 -9.11
CA ILE A 2 0.44 -70.05 -10.55
C ILE A 2 1.03 -68.67 -10.82
N ARG A 3 2.13 -68.69 -11.57
CA ARG A 3 2.91 -67.55 -12.05
C ARG A 3 2.07 -66.70 -13.00
N ALA A 4 2.12 -65.38 -12.87
CA ALA A 4 1.74 -64.46 -13.94
C ALA A 4 2.67 -63.24 -13.90
N VAL A 5 3.67 -63.29 -14.79
CA VAL A 5 4.51 -62.17 -15.17
C VAL A 5 3.65 -61.24 -16.04
N ILE A 6 3.40 -60.01 -15.59
CA ILE A 6 2.81 -58.98 -16.43
C ILE A 6 3.79 -57.81 -16.45
N ALA A 7 4.42 -57.68 -17.61
CA ALA A 7 5.20 -56.53 -18.02
C ALA A 7 4.29 -55.31 -18.10
N CYS A 8 4.54 -54.32 -17.24
CA CYS A 8 4.07 -52.96 -17.45
C CYS A 8 5.28 -52.07 -17.71
N LEU A 9 5.53 -51.86 -19.01
CA LEU A 9 6.20 -50.68 -19.51
C LEU A 9 5.51 -49.44 -18.95
N LEU A 10 6.19 -48.71 -18.05
CA LEU A 10 5.84 -47.34 -17.74
C LEU A 10 7.05 -46.47 -18.10
N THR A 11 7.01 -46.12 -19.37
CA THR A 11 7.59 -44.94 -20.03
C THR A 11 8.10 -43.88 -19.08
N VAL A 12 9.41 -43.67 -19.15
CA VAL A 12 10.14 -42.49 -18.67
C VAL A 12 9.61 -41.27 -19.44
N SER A 13 8.63 -40.58 -18.87
CA SER A 13 8.21 -39.26 -19.33
C SER A 13 9.21 -38.22 -18.83
N LEU A 14 10.30 -38.06 -19.60
CA LEU A 14 11.09 -36.84 -19.67
C LEU A 14 10.21 -35.72 -20.23
N LEU A 15 9.33 -35.16 -19.40
CA LEU A 15 8.73 -33.85 -19.65
C LEU A 15 9.50 -32.87 -18.79
N GLY A 16 10.42 -32.17 -19.45
CA GLY A 16 11.13 -31.05 -18.90
C GLY A 16 10.14 -30.12 -18.21
N CYS A 17 10.33 -29.96 -16.91
CA CYS A 17 9.78 -28.86 -16.14
C CYS A 17 10.50 -27.59 -16.62
N GLY A 18 10.14 -27.15 -17.83
CA GLY A 18 10.47 -25.83 -18.35
C GLY A 18 9.60 -24.83 -17.62
N GLY A 19 9.86 -24.65 -16.33
CA GLY A 19 9.34 -23.52 -15.59
C GLY A 19 9.95 -22.28 -16.22
N SER A 20 9.19 -21.60 -17.08
CA SER A 20 9.44 -20.21 -17.40
C SER A 20 9.45 -19.47 -16.08
N SER A 21 10.65 -19.23 -15.53
CA SER A 21 10.83 -18.22 -14.51
C SER A 21 10.41 -16.92 -15.18
N VAL A 22 9.19 -16.46 -14.88
CA VAL A 22 8.84 -15.07 -15.10
C VAL A 22 9.98 -14.30 -14.44
N PRO A 23 10.73 -13.47 -15.18
CA PRO A 23 11.86 -12.77 -14.60
C PRO A 23 11.34 -12.01 -13.37
N TYR A 24 11.86 -12.36 -12.19
CA TYR A 24 11.55 -11.65 -10.97
C TYR A 24 12.18 -10.26 -11.12
N THR A 25 11.38 -9.29 -11.55
CA THR A 25 11.78 -7.89 -11.54
C THR A 25 11.59 -7.38 -10.12
N ASP A 26 12.70 -7.27 -9.41
CA ASP A 26 12.72 -6.66 -8.08
C ASP A 26 12.47 -5.16 -8.20
N ASN A 27 11.21 -4.76 -8.14
CA ASN A 27 10.81 -3.35 -8.12
C ASN A 27 10.96 -2.71 -6.73
N SER A 28 11.65 -3.37 -5.78
CA SER A 28 11.84 -2.83 -4.42
C SER A 28 12.62 -1.51 -4.39
N GLN A 29 13.28 -1.14 -5.48
CA GLN A 29 14.01 0.12 -5.67
C GLN A 29 13.28 1.10 -6.60
N ASP A 30 12.08 0.78 -7.07
CA ASP A 30 11.30 1.65 -7.95
C ASP A 30 10.56 2.72 -7.13
N ALA A 31 11.08 3.94 -7.22
CA ALA A 31 10.52 5.09 -6.53
C ALA A 31 9.13 5.48 -7.01
N GLU A 32 8.82 5.27 -8.30
CA GLU A 32 7.54 5.62 -8.89
C GLU A 32 6.48 4.60 -8.50
N ALA A 33 6.81 3.30 -8.53
CA ALA A 33 5.94 2.25 -8.02
C ALA A 33 5.61 2.46 -6.53
N LEU A 34 6.61 2.78 -5.70
CA LEU A 34 6.38 3.10 -4.30
C LEU A 34 5.47 4.33 -4.13
N ALA A 35 5.72 5.40 -4.89
CA ALA A 35 4.94 6.63 -4.81
C ALA A 35 3.47 6.44 -5.22
N ARG A 36 3.19 5.61 -6.24
CA ARG A 36 1.82 5.21 -6.61
C ARG A 36 1.11 4.48 -5.47
N ASN A 37 1.76 3.46 -4.89
CA ASN A 37 1.19 2.68 -3.80
C ASN A 37 0.91 3.55 -2.55
N VAL A 38 1.79 4.51 -2.27
CA VAL A 38 1.60 5.44 -1.16
C VAL A 38 0.44 6.41 -1.44
N LYS A 39 0.29 6.90 -2.67
CA LYS A 39 -0.86 7.73 -3.04
C LYS A 39 -2.18 6.99 -2.84
N GLU A 40 -2.26 5.74 -3.31
CA GLU A 40 -3.43 4.89 -3.10
C GLU A 40 -3.75 4.70 -1.61
N LEU A 41 -2.73 4.39 -0.80
CA LEU A 41 -2.86 4.26 0.65
C LEU A 41 -3.43 5.54 1.28
N ILE A 42 -2.94 6.72 0.89
CA ILE A 42 -3.43 8.00 1.41
C ILE A 42 -4.89 8.23 1.04
N VAL A 43 -5.24 8.02 -0.23
CA VAL A 43 -6.61 8.21 -0.73
C VAL A 43 -7.60 7.34 0.04
N ASN A 44 -7.25 6.08 0.28
CA ASN A 44 -8.09 5.15 1.04
C ASN A 44 -8.16 5.53 2.54
N ALA A 45 -7.01 5.78 3.17
CA ALA A 45 -6.95 6.17 4.58
C ALA A 45 -7.75 7.46 4.86
N VAL A 46 -7.70 8.44 3.95
CA VAL A 46 -8.50 9.67 4.06
C VAL A 46 -10.00 9.36 3.95
N ALA A 47 -10.40 8.52 3.01
CA ALA A 47 -11.80 8.16 2.83
C ALA A 47 -12.38 7.43 4.04
N ASP A 48 -11.58 6.56 4.68
CA ASP A 48 -11.96 5.85 5.90
C ASP A 48 -11.97 6.78 7.11
N ALA A 49 -10.94 7.62 7.28
CA ALA A 49 -10.87 8.60 8.36
C ALA A 49 -12.07 9.56 8.37
N ARG A 50 -12.60 9.93 7.19
CA ARG A 50 -13.81 10.78 7.08
C ARG A 50 -15.07 10.15 7.69
N LYS A 51 -15.13 8.83 7.77
CA LYS A 51 -16.29 8.07 8.25
C LYS A 51 -16.06 7.50 9.66
N SER A 52 -14.82 7.52 10.13
CA SER A 52 -14.40 6.89 11.37
C SER A 52 -14.64 7.79 12.59
N LYS A 53 -14.87 7.14 13.74
CA LYS A 53 -14.82 7.79 15.06
C LYS A 53 -13.38 7.85 15.61
N GLU A 54 -12.47 7.11 15.00
CA GLU A 54 -11.06 7.00 15.36
C GLU A 54 -10.22 7.33 14.11
N PRO A 55 -10.30 8.57 13.59
CA PRO A 55 -9.61 8.96 12.36
C PRO A 55 -8.08 8.81 12.49
N GLN A 56 -7.54 8.95 13.70
CA GLN A 56 -6.11 8.80 13.96
C GLN A 56 -5.58 7.41 13.57
N ASP A 57 -6.37 6.35 13.74
CA ASP A 57 -5.93 4.97 13.46
C ASP A 57 -5.69 4.75 11.96
N HIS A 58 -6.52 5.37 11.12
CA HIS A 58 -6.36 5.33 9.67
C HIS A 58 -5.18 6.19 9.21
N ILE A 59 -5.01 7.38 9.79
CA ILE A 59 -3.95 8.33 9.39
C ILE A 59 -2.58 7.93 9.94
N ALA A 60 -2.50 7.18 11.05
CA ALA A 60 -1.25 6.64 11.57
C ALA A 60 -0.53 5.73 10.56
N ASN A 61 -1.28 4.99 9.74
CA ASN A 61 -0.73 4.19 8.65
C ASN A 61 -0.09 5.07 7.57
N VAL A 62 -0.67 6.24 7.27
CA VAL A 62 -0.07 7.22 6.36
C VAL A 62 1.24 7.74 6.94
N ALA A 63 1.25 8.16 8.20
CA ALA A 63 2.44 8.67 8.87
C ALA A 63 3.58 7.63 8.85
N SER A 64 3.29 6.36 9.15
CA SER A 64 4.26 5.26 9.11
C SER A 64 4.76 4.95 7.69
N ALA A 65 3.85 4.99 6.71
CA ALA A 65 4.17 4.75 5.31
C ALA A 65 4.99 5.88 4.70
N THR A 66 4.91 7.10 5.20
CA THR A 66 5.66 8.26 4.70
C THR A 66 6.88 8.64 5.51
N ALA A 67 7.05 8.04 6.70
CA ALA A 67 8.21 8.26 7.56
C ALA A 67 9.55 8.06 6.81
N PRO A 68 10.56 8.90 7.12
CA PRO A 68 11.89 8.76 6.56
C PRO A 68 12.53 7.45 7.05
N LYS A 69 12.98 6.61 6.11
CA LYS A 69 13.63 5.32 6.40
C LYS A 69 14.84 5.14 5.49
N PRO A 70 16.00 4.72 6.02
CA PRO A 70 17.18 4.41 5.20
C PRO A 70 16.85 3.36 4.13
N GLY A 71 17.32 3.58 2.90
CA GLY A 71 17.14 2.63 1.80
C GLY A 71 15.75 2.61 1.16
N LYS A 72 14.83 3.50 1.58
CA LYS A 72 13.53 3.66 0.92
C LYS A 72 13.73 4.42 -0.40
N PRO A 73 13.26 3.90 -1.55
CA PRO A 73 13.44 4.57 -2.83
C PRO A 73 12.43 5.71 -2.98
N THR A 74 12.62 6.83 -2.27
CA THR A 74 11.69 7.98 -2.38
C THR A 74 11.94 8.80 -3.64
N GLY A 75 13.14 8.74 -4.21
CA GLY A 75 13.50 9.44 -5.46
C GLY A 75 13.21 10.94 -5.38
N SER A 76 12.65 11.49 -6.47
CA SER A 76 12.27 12.91 -6.57
C SER A 76 11.11 13.32 -5.64
N TYR A 77 10.43 12.36 -5.01
CA TYR A 77 9.25 12.61 -4.17
C TYR A 77 9.59 12.83 -2.70
N GLU A 78 10.86 12.75 -2.30
CA GLU A 78 11.28 12.85 -0.88
C GLU A 78 10.68 14.07 -0.15
N GLY A 79 10.66 15.24 -0.80
CA GLY A 79 10.07 16.45 -0.23
C GLY A 79 8.54 16.36 -0.04
N ILE A 80 7.84 15.61 -0.89
CA ILE A 80 6.40 15.36 -0.76
C ILE A 80 6.14 14.36 0.37
N TYR A 81 6.95 13.30 0.46
CA TYR A 81 6.91 12.35 1.57
C TYR A 81 7.06 13.05 2.92
N ALA A 82 8.04 13.94 3.06
CA ALA A 82 8.26 14.70 4.28
C ALA A 82 7.04 15.56 4.66
N GLN A 83 6.45 16.26 3.70
CA GLN A 83 5.25 17.09 3.93
C GLN A 83 4.05 16.25 4.37
N ILE A 84 3.79 15.12 3.68
CA ILE A 84 2.70 14.21 4.03
C ILE A 84 2.93 13.61 5.42
N HIS A 85 4.16 13.20 5.73
CA HIS A 85 4.51 12.64 7.03
C HIS A 85 4.21 13.63 8.15
N THR A 86 4.74 14.86 8.06
CA THR A 86 4.50 15.90 9.06
C THR A 86 3.01 16.24 9.22
N ALA A 87 2.27 16.39 8.11
CA ALA A 87 0.84 16.68 8.16
C ALA A 87 0.04 15.53 8.82
N SER A 88 0.43 14.28 8.54
CA SER A 88 -0.22 13.10 9.10
C SER A 88 0.03 12.97 10.61
N GLU A 89 1.28 13.16 11.06
CA GLU A 89 1.61 13.15 12.49
C GLU A 89 0.87 14.25 13.25
N GLN A 90 0.83 15.47 12.72
CA GLN A 90 0.09 16.58 13.33
C GLN A 90 -1.40 16.30 13.43
N LEU A 91 -1.99 15.63 12.43
CA LEU A 91 -3.40 15.25 12.46
C LEU A 91 -3.68 14.14 13.47
N VAL A 92 -2.82 13.12 13.53
CA VAL A 92 -2.89 12.04 14.53
C VAL A 92 -2.84 12.64 15.94
N GLU A 93 -1.83 13.44 16.25
CA GLU A 93 -1.67 14.08 17.56
C GLU A 93 -2.87 14.98 17.93
N ALA A 94 -3.42 15.70 16.94
CA ALA A 94 -4.59 16.54 17.17
C ALA A 94 -5.83 15.71 17.53
N CYS A 95 -6.06 14.59 16.84
CA CYS A 95 -7.18 13.70 17.11
C CYS A 95 -7.02 12.96 18.45
N GLU A 96 -5.81 12.47 18.77
CA GLU A 96 -5.50 11.84 20.05
C GLU A 96 -5.76 12.78 21.23
N ARG A 97 -5.29 14.04 21.13
CA ARG A 97 -5.54 15.05 22.17
C ARG A 97 -7.02 15.42 22.31
N ALA A 98 -7.77 15.37 21.21
CA ALA A 98 -9.22 15.60 21.22
C ALA A 98 -10.03 14.38 21.70
N GLY A 99 -9.40 13.19 21.76
CA GLY A 99 -10.09 11.92 22.02
C GLY A 99 -11.01 11.48 20.86
N GLY A 100 -10.70 11.88 19.63
CA GLY A 100 -11.51 11.61 18.44
C GLY A 100 -11.38 12.67 17.34
N PRO A 101 -12.38 12.78 16.43
CA PRO A 101 -12.36 13.75 15.34
C PRO A 101 -12.26 15.20 15.82
N THR A 102 -11.34 15.95 15.21
CA THR A 102 -11.23 17.40 15.43
C THR A 102 -12.27 18.16 14.60
N SER A 103 -12.59 19.40 15.00
CA SER A 103 -13.53 20.26 14.26
C SER A 103 -13.03 20.63 12.86
N ASP A 104 -11.73 20.64 12.65
CA ASP A 104 -11.04 20.93 11.39
C ASP A 104 -10.60 19.66 10.62
N LEU A 105 -11.01 18.46 11.07
CA LEU A 105 -10.62 17.18 10.49
C LEU A 105 -10.80 17.16 8.97
N LYS A 106 -11.97 17.59 8.48
CA LYS A 106 -12.27 17.61 7.05
C LYS A 106 -11.24 18.42 6.26
N GLN A 107 -10.90 19.62 6.75
CA GLN A 107 -9.92 20.48 6.09
C GLN A 107 -8.54 19.81 6.07
N LYS A 108 -8.09 19.25 7.20
CA LYS A 108 -6.78 18.58 7.29
C LYS A 108 -6.69 17.35 6.37
N LEU A 109 -7.78 16.60 6.25
CA LEU A 109 -7.87 15.47 5.31
C LEU A 109 -7.84 15.93 3.84
N ASP A 110 -8.47 17.05 3.51
CA ASP A 110 -8.43 17.64 2.17
C ASP A 110 -7.01 18.15 1.84
N GLU A 111 -6.31 18.72 2.82
CA GLU A 111 -4.91 19.14 2.69
C GLU A 111 -3.98 17.95 2.45
N LEU A 112 -4.20 16.81 3.14
CA LEU A 112 -3.45 15.58 2.90
C LEU A 112 -3.66 15.03 1.48
N LEU A 113 -4.90 15.04 0.96
CA LEU A 113 -5.16 14.65 -0.43
C LEU A 113 -4.44 15.58 -1.42
N LYS A 114 -4.46 16.88 -1.17
CA LYS A 114 -3.76 17.85 -2.02
C LYS A 114 -2.24 17.64 -2.04
N LEU A 115 -1.64 17.25 -0.91
CA LEU A 115 -0.23 16.85 -0.88
C LEU A 115 0.01 15.56 -1.67
N ALA A 116 -0.90 14.60 -1.57
CA ALA A 116 -0.84 13.33 -2.30
C ALA A 116 -1.01 13.50 -3.82
N ASP A 117 -1.64 14.58 -4.30
CA ASP A 117 -1.69 14.91 -5.73
C ASP A 117 -0.30 15.13 -6.35
N GLY A 118 0.71 15.45 -5.53
CA GLY A 118 2.10 15.51 -5.97
C GLY A 118 2.74 14.14 -6.24
N LEU A 119 2.09 13.04 -5.85
CA LEU A 119 2.53 11.68 -6.14
C LEU A 119 1.89 11.18 -7.46
N PRO A 120 2.56 10.29 -8.21
CA PRO A 120 2.05 9.72 -9.45
C PRO A 120 0.84 8.81 -9.20
N GLY A 121 0.01 8.67 -10.25
CA GLY A 121 -1.16 7.80 -10.27
C GLY A 121 -2.49 8.53 -10.06
N ASP A 122 -3.56 7.97 -10.63
CA ASP A 122 -4.92 8.48 -10.51
C ASP A 122 -5.76 7.47 -9.73
N PHE A 123 -5.92 7.72 -8.43
CA PHE A 123 -6.63 6.82 -7.53
C PHE A 123 -7.93 7.46 -7.05
N GLN A 124 -8.98 6.65 -7.00
CA GLN A 124 -10.23 6.97 -6.32
C GLN A 124 -10.34 6.11 -5.06
N PRO A 125 -11.00 6.59 -3.99
CA PRO A 125 -11.25 5.78 -2.82
C PRO A 125 -11.88 4.43 -3.18
N LEU A 126 -11.42 3.36 -2.54
CA LEU A 126 -12.11 2.08 -2.58
C LEU A 126 -13.48 2.25 -1.91
N VAL A 127 -14.50 2.54 -2.71
CA VAL A 127 -15.90 2.52 -2.26
C VAL A 127 -16.30 1.06 -2.20
N GLU A 128 -16.32 0.46 -1.00
CA GLU A 128 -17.01 -0.83 -0.84
C GLU A 128 -18.50 -0.63 -1.24
N PRO A 129 -19.05 -1.47 -2.13
CA PRO A 129 -20.46 -1.38 -2.46
C PRO A 129 -21.28 -1.64 -1.20
N ALA A 130 -22.20 -0.71 -0.90
CA ALA A 130 -23.15 -0.88 0.19
C ALA A 130 -23.87 -2.23 0.02
N SER A 131 -23.65 -3.13 0.97
CA SER A 131 -24.34 -4.42 1.06
C SER A 131 -25.65 -4.27 1.82
#